data_AF-A0AA45U3Z4-F1
#
_entry.id   AF-A0AA45U3Z4-F1
#
_cell.length_a   1.000
_cell.length_b   1.000
_cell.length_c   1.000
_cell.angle_alpha   90.00
_cell.angle_beta   90.00
_cell.angle_gamma   90.00
#
_symmetry.space_group_name_H-M   'P 1'
#
loop_
_entity.id
_entity.type
_entity.pdbx_description
1 polymer ?
#
loop_
_entity_poly.entity_id
_entity_poly.type
_entity_poly.pdbx_seq_one_letter_code
_entity_poly.pdbx_strand_id
1 'polypeptide(L)'
;MRELLLEPKNACSITHTRFERVFKRESKNKWVSVSGPGGLCGIVLTLVLTYDPKEEDWMYTQTRVVTSDDAMCNELTPKITAHSHHRYMRRALMNCETIKTLSP
;
A
#
# COMPACT_ATOMS: atom_id res chain seq x y z
N MET A 1 -30.61 0.82 -5.53
CA MET A 1 -29.45 0.81 -6.43
C MET A 1 -28.23 0.44 -5.62
N ARG A 2 -27.66 -0.76 -5.81
CA ARG A 2 -26.33 -1.09 -5.30
C ARG A 2 -25.33 -0.55 -6.31
N GLU A 3 -24.55 0.45 -5.94
CA GLU A 3 -23.40 0.85 -6.73
C GLU A 3 -22.44 -0.34 -6.78
N LEU A 4 -22.40 -1.01 -7.94
CA LEU A 4 -21.33 -1.91 -8.32
C LEU A 4 -20.08 -1.05 -8.48
N LEU A 5 -19.36 -0.86 -7.38
CA LEU A 5 -17.98 -0.40 -7.43
C LEU A 5 -17.23 -1.41 -8.30
N LEU A 6 -16.97 -1.02 -9.55
CA LEU A 6 -16.03 -1.71 -10.42
C LEU A 6 -14.69 -1.73 -9.67
N GLU A 7 -14.40 -2.84 -9.00
CA GLU A 7 -13.05 -3.21 -8.60
C GLU A 7 -12.16 -2.96 -9.83
N PRO A 8 -11.17 -2.05 -9.77
CA PRO A 8 -10.27 -1.88 -10.88
C PRO A 8 -9.71 -3.26 -11.24
N LYS A 9 -9.69 -3.66 -12.52
CA LYS A 9 -9.07 -4.94 -12.97
C LYS A 9 -7.60 -5.11 -12.52
N ASN A 10 -7.02 -4.07 -11.93
CA ASN A 10 -5.67 -3.97 -11.41
C ASN A 10 -5.63 -3.77 -9.88
N ALA A 11 -6.73 -3.97 -9.15
CA ALA A 11 -6.77 -3.91 -7.70
C ALA A 11 -6.51 -5.30 -7.09
N CYS A 12 -5.84 -5.33 -5.94
CA CYS A 12 -5.54 -6.56 -5.22
C CYS A 12 -5.59 -6.33 -3.72
N SER A 13 -6.28 -7.19 -2.98
CA SER A 13 -6.17 -7.20 -1.53
C SER A 13 -4.91 -7.97 -1.12
N ILE A 14 -4.01 -7.30 -0.40
CA ILE A 14 -2.76 -7.88 0.06
C ILE A 14 -2.78 -7.88 1.58
N THR A 15 -2.70 -9.08 2.13
CA THR A 15 -2.67 -9.32 3.58
C THR A 15 -1.26 -9.72 4.00
N HIS A 16 -0.75 -9.00 4.98
CA HIS A 16 0.53 -9.23 5.61
C HIS A 16 0.37 -9.07 7.12
N THR A 17 1.29 -9.64 7.91
CA THR A 17 1.26 -9.56 9.39
C THR A 17 1.17 -8.14 9.97
N ARG A 18 1.42 -7.11 9.16
CA ARG A 18 1.43 -5.69 9.55
C ARG A 18 0.32 -4.86 8.92
N PHE A 19 -0.33 -5.36 7.88
CA PHE A 19 -1.37 -4.60 7.18
C PHE A 19 -2.24 -5.53 6.35
N GLU A 20 -3.48 -5.09 6.14
CA GLU A 20 -4.40 -5.63 5.15
C GLU A 20 -4.93 -4.44 4.37
N ARG A 21 -4.61 -4.35 3.07
CA ARG A 21 -4.98 -3.21 2.22
C ARG A 21 -5.22 -3.61 0.79
N VAL A 22 -6.05 -2.81 0.11
CA VAL A 22 -6.20 -2.85 -1.34
C VAL A 22 -5.06 -2.07 -1.99
N PHE A 23 -4.44 -2.67 -2.99
CA PHE A 23 -3.39 -2.09 -3.81
C PHE A 23 -3.83 -2.02 -5.26
N LYS A 24 -3.42 -0.97 -5.97
CA LYS A 24 -3.53 -0.87 -7.40
C LYS A 24 -2.18 -1.22 -8.05
N ARG A 25 -2.21 -2.03 -9.10
CA ARG A 25 -1.04 -2.35 -9.91
C ARG A 25 -0.68 -1.16 -10.79
N GLU A 26 0.55 -0.67 -10.62
CA GLU A 26 1.12 0.38 -11.45
C GLU A 26 2.04 -0.20 -12.54
N SER A 27 2.67 -1.35 -12.28
CA SER A 27 3.44 -2.10 -13.28
C SER A 27 3.55 -3.58 -12.95
N LYS A 28 4.25 -4.37 -13.78
CA LYS A 28 4.50 -5.81 -13.50
C LYS A 28 5.10 -6.03 -12.10
N ASN A 29 5.99 -5.13 -11.69
CA ASN A 29 6.82 -5.24 -10.49
C ASN A 29 6.49 -4.16 -9.45
N LYS A 30 5.37 -3.45 -9.57
CA LYS A 30 5.01 -2.35 -8.68
C LYS A 30 3.51 -2.28 -8.38
N TRP A 31 3.20 -2.19 -7.09
CA TRP A 31 1.86 -1.95 -6.57
C TRP A 31 1.86 -0.75 -5.62
N VAL A 32 0.76 -0.02 -5.56
CA VAL A 32 0.60 1.13 -4.66
C VAL A 32 -0.73 1.00 -3.92
N SER A 33 -0.71 1.14 -2.60
CA SER A 33 -1.93 1.04 -1.79
C SER A 33 -2.90 2.15 -2.14
N VAL A 34 -4.18 1.81 -2.21
CA VAL A 34 -5.25 2.79 -2.30
C VAL A 34 -5.63 3.19 -0.88
N SER A 35 -5.31 4.42 -0.50
CA SER A 35 -5.61 4.96 0.84
C SER A 35 -6.15 6.38 0.72
N GLY A 36 -7.29 6.65 1.36
CA GLY A 36 -7.72 8.02 1.66
C GLY A 36 -7.07 8.56 2.94
N PRO A 37 -7.17 9.88 3.18
CA PRO A 37 -6.75 10.48 4.45
C PRO A 37 -7.58 9.90 5.60
N GLY A 38 -6.93 9.59 6.72
CA GLY A 38 -7.59 9.03 7.90
C GLY A 38 -7.17 9.71 9.21
N GLY A 39 -8.05 9.62 10.21
CA GLY A 39 -7.85 10.21 11.54
C GLY A 39 -7.92 11.75 11.55
N LEU A 40 -7.71 12.33 12.74
CA LEU A 40 -7.88 13.77 12.99
C LEU A 40 -6.94 14.65 12.13
N CYS A 41 -5.73 14.17 11.83
CA CYS A 41 -4.75 14.92 11.04
C CYS A 41 -4.79 14.60 9.53
N GLY A 42 -5.80 13.87 9.06
CA GLY A 42 -5.89 13.49 7.65
C GLY A 42 -4.63 12.77 7.17
N ILE A 43 -4.15 11.78 7.91
CA ILE A 43 -2.91 11.10 7.56
C ILE A 43 -3.18 10.18 6.37
N VAL A 44 -2.48 10.42 5.27
CA VAL A 44 -2.44 9.51 4.13
C VAL A 44 -1.25 8.56 4.31
N LEU A 45 -1.56 7.28 4.48
CA LEU A 45 -0.57 6.20 4.52
C LEU A 45 -0.48 5.55 3.14
N THR A 46 0.66 5.70 2.48
CA THR A 46 0.94 5.05 1.21
C THR A 46 1.92 3.90 1.42
N LEU A 47 1.53 2.69 1.02
CA LEU A 47 2.41 1.54 0.89
C LEU A 47 2.73 1.35 -0.59
N VAL A 48 4.01 1.21 -0.92
CA VAL A 48 4.46 0.87 -2.26
C VAL A 48 5.13 -0.49 -2.20
N LEU A 49 4.67 -1.43 -3.01
CA LEU A 49 5.31 -2.73 -3.16
C LEU A 49 6.17 -2.74 -4.42
N THR A 50 7.39 -3.22 -4.29
CA THR A 50 8.32 -3.39 -5.41
C THR A 50 8.92 -4.79 -5.38
N TYR A 51 8.89 -5.49 -6.51
CA TYR A 51 9.55 -6.79 -6.63
C TYR A 51 11.06 -6.59 -6.79
N ASP A 52 11.85 -7.21 -5.92
CA ASP A 52 13.29 -7.30 -6.07
C ASP A 52 13.64 -8.61 -6.78
N PRO A 53 14.10 -8.55 -8.05
CA PRO A 53 14.45 -9.75 -8.80
C PRO A 53 15.71 -10.46 -8.27
N LYS A 54 16.56 -9.81 -7.46
CA LYS A 54 17.76 -10.43 -6.90
C LYS A 54 17.44 -11.37 -5.75
N GLU A 55 16.49 -10.96 -4.91
CA GLU A 55 16.03 -11.71 -3.74
C GLU A 55 14.79 -12.56 -4.05
N GLU A 56 14.27 -12.46 -5.28
CA GLU A 56 13.01 -13.07 -5.74
C GLU A 56 11.82 -12.82 -4.79
N ASP A 57 11.81 -11.65 -4.14
CA ASP A 57 10.85 -11.31 -3.09
C ASP A 57 10.27 -9.91 -3.30
N TRP A 58 9.11 -9.66 -2.71
CA TRP A 58 8.49 -8.35 -2.69
C TRP A 58 8.97 -7.54 -1.49
N MET A 59 9.32 -6.29 -1.74
CA MET A 59 9.58 -5.30 -0.71
C MET A 59 8.39 -4.37 -0.58
N TYR A 60 8.19 -3.80 0.61
CA TYR A 60 7.30 -2.67 0.79
C TYR A 60 8.03 -1.46 1.39
N THR A 61 7.68 -0.30 0.88
CA THR A 61 7.99 1.01 1.45
C THR A 61 6.73 1.59 2.03
N GLN A 62 6.83 2.18 3.21
CA GLN A 62 5.75 2.91 3.83
C GLN A 62 6.05 4.41 3.85
N THR A 63 5.10 5.24 3.46
CA THR A 63 5.19 6.71 3.55
C THR A 63 3.93 7.25 4.20
N ARG A 64 4.08 8.19 5.13
CA ARG A 64 2.98 8.91 5.75
C ARG A 64 3.06 10.37 5.39
N VAL A 65 1.94 10.96 5.01
CA VAL A 65 1.80 12.39 4.72
C VAL A 65 0.62 12.92 5.53
N VAL A 66 0.82 14.03 6.22
CA VAL A 66 -0.25 14.76 6.92
C VAL A 66 -0.88 15.71 5.91
N THR A 67 -2.21 15.70 5.78
CA THR A 67 -2.92 16.59 4.85
C THR A 67 -3.77 17.64 5.56
N SER A 68 -3.92 17.55 6.88
CA SER A 68 -4.59 18.60 7.67
C SER A 68 -3.70 19.85 7.76
N ASP A 69 -4.33 21.02 7.69
CA ASP A 69 -3.72 22.33 7.90
C ASP A 69 -3.75 22.78 9.37
N ASP A 70 -4.37 21.99 10.25
CA ASP A 70 -4.46 22.25 11.68
C ASP A 70 -3.05 22.41 12.33
N ALA A 71 -2.91 23.42 13.18
CA ALA A 71 -1.65 23.79 13.80
C ALA A 71 -1.04 22.66 14.64
N MET A 72 -1.86 21.90 15.39
CA MET A 72 -1.41 20.75 16.17
C MET A 72 -0.91 19.64 15.24
N CYS A 73 -1.59 19.39 14.12
CA CYS A 73 -1.17 18.40 13.13
C CYS A 73 0.15 18.78 12.44
N ASN A 74 0.37 20.07 12.18
CA ASN A 74 1.63 20.57 11.63
C ASN A 74 2.81 20.36 12.59
N GLU A 75 2.62 20.61 13.88
CA GLU A 75 3.65 20.34 14.90
C GLU A 75 4.02 18.84 15.00
N LEU A 76 3.04 17.95 14.79
CA LEU A 76 3.25 16.50 14.83
C LEU A 76 3.81 15.94 13.52
N THR A 77 3.75 16.69 12.41
CA THR A 77 4.13 16.23 11.07
C THR A 77 5.55 15.64 11.01
N PRO A 78 6.60 16.28 11.56
CA PRO A 78 7.95 15.72 11.52
C PRO A 78 8.06 14.32 12.16
N LYS A 79 7.31 14.08 13.24
CA LYS A 79 7.28 12.77 13.92
C LYS A 79 6.54 11.73 13.09
N ILE A 80 5.47 12.14 12.39
CA ILE A 80 4.64 11.26 11.57
C ILE A 80 5.36 10.85 10.28
N THR A 81 6.04 11.78 9.61
CA THR A 81 6.66 11.58 8.29
C THR A 81 8.04 10.91 8.34
N ALA A 82 8.79 11.06 9.44
CA ALA A 82 10.14 10.49 9.58
C ALA A 82 10.21 8.95 9.47
N HIS A 83 9.09 8.24 9.65
CA HIS A 83 9.06 6.78 9.77
C HIS A 83 8.74 6.08 8.45
N SER A 84 9.59 6.30 7.44
CA SER A 84 9.54 5.49 6.22
C SER A 84 10.25 4.16 6.45
N HIS A 85 9.50 3.06 6.43
CA HIS A 85 10.04 1.72 6.65
C HIS A 85 10.18 0.99 5.32
N HIS A 86 11.36 0.40 5.10
CA HIS A 86 11.62 -0.55 4.01
C HIS A 86 11.78 -1.96 4.58
N ARG A 87 10.96 -2.91 4.15
CA ARG A 87 11.08 -4.32 4.56
C ARG A 87 10.64 -5.28 3.47
N TYR A 88 11.21 -6.48 3.49
CA TYR A 88 10.75 -7.61 2.70
C TYR A 88 9.43 -8.16 3.24
N MET A 89 8.55 -8.58 2.33
CA MET A 89 7.25 -9.18 2.60
C MET A 89 7.34 -10.69 2.71
N ARG A 90 8.10 -11.17 3.70
CA ARG A 90 8.11 -12.60 4.00
C ARG A 90 6.72 -13.03 4.47
N ARG A 91 6.05 -13.91 3.72
CA ARG A 91 4.69 -14.44 4.00
C ARG A 91 3.56 -13.42 3.79
N ALA A 92 3.54 -12.72 2.65
CA ALA A 92 2.34 -12.00 2.21
C ALA A 92 1.39 -12.92 1.43
N LEU A 93 0.09 -12.78 1.65
CA LEU A 93 -0.96 -13.40 0.84
C LEU A 93 -1.52 -12.34 -0.10
N MET A 94 -1.43 -12.58 -1.40
CA MET A 94 -2.02 -11.73 -2.43
C MET A 94 -3.31 -12.36 -2.94
N ASN A 95 -4.44 -11.79 -2.55
CA ASN A 95 -5.78 -12.23 -2.94
C ASN A 95 -6.28 -11.38 -4.11
N CYS A 96 -5.65 -11.56 -5.26
CA CYS A 96 -6.16 -11.08 -6.54
C CYS A 96 -6.36 -12.31 -7.40
N GLU A 97 -7.55 -12.47 -7.98
CA GLU A 97 -7.88 -13.59 -8.86
C GLU A 97 -6.76 -13.83 -9.89
N THR A 98 -6.05 -14.95 -9.72
CA THR A 98 -5.04 -15.54 -10.60
C THR A 98 -3.97 -14.60 -11.15
N ILE A 99 -2.86 -14.47 -10.41
CA ILE A 99 -1.55 -14.59 -11.08
C ILE A 99 -1.46 -16.04 -11.55
N LYS A 100 -2.03 -16.34 -12.72
CA LYS A 100 -1.60 -17.51 -13.49
C LYS A 100 -0.13 -17.27 -13.81
N THR A 101 0.75 -17.83 -13.00
CA THR A 101 2.09 -18.20 -13.47
C THR A 101 1.86 -19.19 -14.60
N LEU A 102 1.83 -18.69 -15.84
CA LEU A 102 1.97 -19.52 -17.02
C LEU A 102 3.40 -20.10 -16.97
N SER A 103 3.50 -21.34 -16.53
CA SER A 103 4.46 -22.32 -17.06
C SER A 103 3.60 -23.35 -17.82
N PRO A 104 3.99 -23.80 -19.01
CA PRO A 104 5.34 -24.29 -19.36
C PRO A 104 6.20 -23.31 -20.15
#